data_AF-A0A7M3XN32-F1
#
_entry.id   AF-A0A7M3XN32-F1
#
_cell.length_a   1.000
_cell.length_b   1.000
_cell.length_c   1.000
_cell.angle_alpha   90.00
_cell.angle_beta   90.00
_cell.angle_gamma   90.00
#
_symmetry.space_group_name_H-M   'P 1'
#
loop_
_entity.id
_entity.type
_entity.pdbx_description
1 polymer ?
#
loop_
_entity_poly.entity_id
_entity_poly.type
_entity_poly.pdbx_seq_one_letter_code
_entity_poly.pdbx_strand_id
1 'polypeptide(L)' 'MTGMIDKVAVIGSGVMGAGIAAHCANAGCEVLLLDIV' A
#
# COMPACT_ATOMS: atom_id res chain seq x y z
N MET A 1 -16.55 15.23 -7.69
CA MET A 1 -15.94 14.87 -6.39
C MET A 1 -15.16 13.60 -6.64
N THR A 2 -13.83 13.68 -6.57
CA THR A 2 -12.90 12.60 -6.94
C THR A 2 -13.19 11.32 -6.16
N GLY A 3 -13.16 10.16 -6.82
CA GLY A 3 -13.37 8.87 -6.17
C GLY A 3 -12.33 8.64 -5.09
N MET A 4 -12.75 8.21 -3.90
CA MET A 4 -11.84 7.78 -2.84
C MET A 4 -11.05 6.55 -3.31
N ILE A 5 -9.79 6.47 -2.91
CA ILE A 5 -8.95 5.28 -3.13
C ILE A 5 -9.08 4.40 -1.89
N ASP A 6 -9.88 3.35 -2.01
CA ASP A 6 -10.14 2.44 -0.88
C ASP A 6 -9.13 1.29 -0.81
N LYS A 7 -8.44 0.98 -1.93
CA LYS A 7 -7.48 -0.12 -2.03
C LYS A 7 -6.18 0.30 -2.71
N VAL A 8 -5.05 -0.17 -2.17
CA VAL A 8 -3.70 0.09 -2.70
C VAL A 8 -2.93 -1.23 -2.81
N ALA A 9 -2.32 -1.49 -3.95
CA ALA A 9 -1.37 -2.59 -4.11
C ALA A 9 0.07 -2.04 -4.21
N VAL A 10 0.98 -2.57 -3.40
CA VAL A 10 2.41 -2.23 -3.44
C VAL A 10 3.17 -3.49 -3.85
N ILE A 11 3.96 -3.39 -4.92
CA ILE A 11 4.79 -4.48 -5.43
C ILE A 11 6.24 -4.23 -5.02
N GLY A 12 6.80 -5.15 -4.22
CA GLY A 12 8.11 -5.08 -3.59
C GLY A 12 8.02 -4.75 -2.10
N SER A 13 8.60 -5.61 -1.26
CA SER A 13 8.60 -5.55 0.22
C SER A 13 9.90 -5.00 0.82
N GLY A 14 10.80 -4.47 -0.01
CA GLY A 14 11.98 -3.73 0.47
C GLY A 14 11.59 -2.54 1.36
N VAL A 15 12.57 -1.94 2.03
CA VAL A 15 12.35 -0.90 3.07
C VAL A 15 11.38 0.21 2.62
N MET A 16 11.54 0.71 1.40
CA MET A 16 10.65 1.72 0.86
C MET A 16 9.24 1.19 0.59
N GLY A 17 9.12 0.00 -0.01
CA GLY A 17 7.82 -0.60 -0.34
C GLY A 17 6.99 -0.91 0.92
N ALA A 18 7.61 -1.47 1.95
CA ALA A 18 6.97 -1.66 3.25
C ALA A 18 6.56 -0.33 3.90
N GLY A 19 7.40 0.71 3.80
CA GLY A 19 7.08 2.05 4.31
C GLY A 19 5.90 2.72 3.61
N ILE A 20 5.82 2.59 2.27
CA ILE A 20 4.69 3.08 1.47
C ILE A 20 3.42 2.33 1.85
N ALA A 21 3.47 0.99 1.91
CA ALA A 21 2.34 0.16 2.31
C ALA A 21 1.82 0.54 3.70
N ALA A 22 2.71 0.73 4.68
CA ALA A 22 2.35 1.16 6.02
C ALA A 22 1.70 2.55 6.04
N HIS A 23 2.19 3.50 5.23
CA HIS A 23 1.60 4.83 5.15
C HIS A 23 0.18 4.80 4.56
N CYS A 24 -0.03 4.01 3.50
CA CYS A 24 -1.36 3.82 2.91
C CYS A 24 -2.33 3.13 3.88
N ALA A 25 -1.86 2.13 4.63
CA ALA A 25 -2.67 1.47 5.66
C ALA A 25 -3.05 2.46 6.79
N ASN A 26 -2.11 3.29 7.24
CA ASN A 26 -2.37 4.35 8.22
C ASN A 26 -3.37 5.41 7.70
N ALA A 27 -3.40 5.64 6.39
CA ALA A 27 -4.38 6.52 5.76
C ALA A 27 -5.78 5.88 5.61
N GLY A 28 -5.94 4.61 6.02
CA GLY A 28 -7.21 3.90 6.01
C GLY A 28 -7.49 3.11 4.72
N CYS A 29 -6.53 3.00 3.81
CA CYS A 29 -6.66 2.15 2.63
C CYS A 29 -6.48 0.68 2.99
N GLU A 30 -7.20 -0.22 2.33
CA GLU A 30 -6.90 -1.65 2.33
C GLU A 30 -5.65 -1.89 1.46
N VAL A 31 -4.59 -2.44 2.05
CA VAL A 31 -3.30 -2.57 1.37
C VAL A 31 -2.94 -4.03 1.09
N LEU A 32 -2.62 -4.32 -0.17
CA LEU A 32 -1.97 -5.56 -0.59
C LEU A 32 -0.48 -5.28 -0.83
N LEU A 33 0.40 -5.85 0.00
CA LEU A 33 1.85 -5.84 -0.23
C LEU A 33 2.27 -7.18 -0.81
N LEU A 34 2.80 -7.19 -2.03
CA LEU A 34 3.22 -8.40 -2.73
C LEU A 34 4.71 -8.36 -3.05
N ASP A 35 5.41 -9.46 -2.79
CA ASP A 35 6.79 -9.68 -3.23
C ASP A 35 6.95 -11.12 -3.74
N ILE A 36 8.02 -11.39 -4.47
CA ILE A 36 8.31 -12.69 -5.08
C ILE A 36 9.12 -13.62 -4.17
N VAL A 37 9.67 -13.10 -3.07
CA VAL A 37 10.59 -13.80 -2.15
C VAL A 37 9.87 -14.33 -0.92
#